data_AF-A0A662AXN6-F1
#
_entry.id   AF-A0A662AXN6-F1
#
_cell.length_a   1.000
_cell.length_b   1.000
_cell.length_c   1.000
_cell.angle_alpha   90.00
_cell.angle_beta   90.00
_cell.angle_gamma   90.00
#
_symmetry.space_group_name_H-M   'P 1'
#
loop_
_entity.id
_entity.type
_entity.pdbx_description
1 polymer ?
#
loop_
_entity_poly.entity_id
_entity_poly.type
_entity_poly.pdbx_seq_one_letter_code
_entity_poly.pdbx_strand_id
1 'polypeptide(L)'
;MKSTLLRTTLILSLLFLLLNCNSNSTKKKVAKTIQNPKTSLLRQYDSIQTPKIHQWFKNLYSTSRFTGNILVAQNGIIVYENSYGYANYALKDTLTLEHKFQIGSVSKQFTSMAIMILKEKDLLDYQDNIKRYIPHFPYENITIYQLLTHRSGLSNYNYFSDEYTDKETTIYNKDVVNMIIDSVPLPYYQPNFKFNY
;
A
#
# COMPACT_ATOMS: atom_id res chain seq x y z
N MET A 1 19.04 -58.21 -43.23
CA MET A 1 19.21 -56.80 -43.62
C MET A 1 18.64 -55.76 -42.62
N LYS A 2 18.04 -56.13 -41.47
CA LYS A 2 17.51 -55.17 -40.48
C LYS A 2 18.44 -54.87 -39.29
N SER A 3 19.51 -55.63 -39.07
CA SER A 3 20.44 -55.43 -37.93
C SER A 3 21.60 -54.47 -38.23
N THR A 4 21.97 -54.27 -39.49
CA THR A 4 23.04 -53.35 -39.90
C THR A 4 22.58 -51.89 -39.90
N LEU A 5 21.32 -51.63 -40.26
CA LEU A 5 20.72 -50.29 -40.30
C LEU A 5 20.46 -49.70 -38.89
N LEU A 6 20.20 -50.57 -37.90
CA LEU A 6 20.00 -50.16 -36.50
C LEU A 6 21.33 -49.83 -35.81
N ARG A 7 22.43 -50.52 -36.19
CA ARG A 7 23.77 -50.22 -35.68
C ARG A 7 24.36 -48.94 -36.29
N THR A 8 24.10 -48.64 -37.56
CA THR A 8 24.57 -47.39 -38.18
C THR A 8 23.80 -46.16 -37.69
N THR A 9 22.50 -46.29 -37.39
CA THR A 9 21.71 -45.20 -36.78
C THR A 9 22.04 -44.95 -35.30
N LEU A 10 22.41 -45.99 -34.55
CA LEU A 10 22.88 -45.83 -33.16
C LEU A 10 24.28 -45.17 -33.10
N ILE A 11 25.17 -45.47 -34.05
CA ILE A 11 26.51 -44.87 -34.10
C ILE A 11 26.46 -43.40 -34.58
N LEU A 12 25.57 -43.05 -35.51
CA LEU A 12 25.39 -41.67 -35.97
C LEU A 12 24.77 -40.75 -34.90
N SER A 13 23.89 -41.28 -34.04
CA SER A 13 23.29 -40.53 -32.93
C SER A 13 24.25 -40.34 -31.75
N LEU A 14 25.14 -41.30 -31.49
CA LEU A 14 26.18 -41.15 -30.47
C LEU A 14 27.29 -40.16 -30.88
N LEU A 15 27.58 -40.03 -32.17
CA LEU A 15 28.55 -39.06 -32.70
C LEU A 15 28.03 -37.60 -32.64
N PHE A 16 26.71 -37.40 -32.74
CA PHE A 16 26.07 -36.09 -32.58
C PHE A 16 26.03 -35.59 -31.13
N LEU A 17 26.06 -36.50 -30.15
CA LEU A 17 26.09 -36.14 -28.72
C LEU A 17 27.49 -35.73 -28.22
N LEU A 18 28.56 -36.15 -28.90
CA LEU A 18 29.95 -35.82 -28.52
C LEU A 18 30.49 -34.53 -29.15
N LEU A 19 29.80 -33.93 -30.13
CA LEU A 19 30.19 -32.65 -30.75
C LEU A 19 29.49 -31.42 -30.14
N ASN A 20 28.60 -31.59 -29.17
CA ASN A 20 27.87 -30.46 -28.56
C ASN A 20 28.31 -30.13 -27.13
N CYS A 21 29.48 -30.62 -26.71
CA CYS A 21 30.11 -30.24 -25.45
C CYS A 21 31.39 -29.44 -25.72
N ASN A 22 31.22 -28.21 -26.20
CA ASN A 22 32.27 -27.20 -26.10
C ASN A 22 31.66 -25.80 -25.92
N SER A 23 30.92 -25.59 -24.82
CA SER A 23 30.73 -24.25 -24.29
C SER A 23 31.80 -24.00 -23.24
N ASN A 24 32.99 -23.59 -23.73
CA ASN A 24 34.03 -23.08 -22.86
C ASN A 24 33.47 -21.87 -22.09
N SER A 25 33.39 -22.07 -20.79
CA SER A 25 32.85 -21.16 -19.80
C SER A 25 33.82 -20.00 -19.55
N THR A 26 33.86 -19.02 -20.43
CA THR A 26 34.23 -17.67 -19.98
C THR A 26 33.03 -17.06 -19.28
N LYS A 27 32.99 -17.19 -17.94
CA LYS A 27 32.17 -16.36 -17.06
C LYS A 27 32.60 -14.89 -17.22
N LYS A 28 32.19 -14.23 -18.31
CA LYS A 28 32.02 -12.78 -18.25
C LYS A 28 30.91 -12.56 -17.24
N LYS A 29 31.24 -12.04 -16.05
CA LYS A 29 30.29 -11.31 -15.22
C LYS A 29 29.77 -10.16 -16.09
N VAL A 30 28.72 -10.43 -16.85
CA VAL A 30 27.80 -9.38 -17.27
C VAL A 30 27.12 -8.99 -15.97
N ALA A 31 27.72 -8.05 -15.25
CA ALA A 31 26.97 -7.20 -14.36
C ALA A 31 25.93 -6.55 -15.27
N LYS A 32 24.76 -7.18 -15.37
CA LYS A 32 23.58 -6.56 -15.94
C LYS A 32 23.25 -5.49 -14.91
N THR A 33 23.88 -4.32 -15.06
CA THR A 33 23.37 -3.09 -14.50
C THR A 33 21.94 -3.05 -15.00
N ILE A 34 20.99 -3.43 -14.13
CA ILE A 34 19.59 -3.12 -14.34
C ILE A 34 19.61 -1.59 -14.28
N GLN A 35 19.79 -0.96 -15.44
CA GLN A 35 19.50 0.44 -15.58
C GLN A 35 18.04 0.55 -15.20
N ASN A 36 17.79 1.14 -14.03
CA ASN A 36 16.44 1.39 -13.54
C ASN A 36 15.71 2.16 -14.64
N PRO A 37 14.66 1.60 -15.28
CA PRO A 37 13.96 2.28 -16.36
C PRO A 37 13.30 3.59 -15.88
N LYS A 38 13.19 3.77 -14.55
CA LYS A 38 12.67 4.98 -13.92
C LYS A 38 13.54 6.22 -14.13
N THR A 39 14.85 6.07 -14.32
CA THR A 39 15.77 7.24 -14.32
C THR A 39 15.76 8.03 -15.64
N SER A 40 15.33 7.44 -16.76
CA SER A 40 15.36 8.11 -18.07
C SER A 40 14.07 8.88 -18.41
N LEU A 41 12.93 8.52 -17.81
CA LEU A 41 11.65 9.22 -18.04
C LEU A 41 11.47 10.47 -17.17
N LEU A 42 12.26 10.62 -16.10
CA LEU A 42 12.15 11.71 -15.12
C LEU A 42 12.73 13.05 -15.60
N ARG A 43 13.45 13.11 -16.72
CA ARG A 43 14.26 14.29 -17.08
C ARG A 43 13.67 15.24 -18.10
N GLN A 44 12.54 14.93 -18.73
CA GLN A 44 12.06 15.72 -19.86
C GLN A 44 10.56 15.95 -19.80
N TYR A 45 10.08 16.51 -18.69
CA TYR A 45 8.79 17.17 -18.66
C TYR A 45 8.95 18.58 -18.08
N ASP A 46 9.56 19.47 -18.88
CA ASP A 46 9.54 20.92 -18.64
C ASP A 46 8.14 21.46 -18.97
N SER A 47 7.19 21.18 -18.08
CA SER A 47 5.90 21.84 -18.17
C SER A 47 6.06 23.29 -17.71
N ILE A 48 5.41 24.23 -18.40
CA ILE A 48 5.30 25.64 -17.98
C ILE A 48 4.81 25.77 -16.52
N GLN A 49 4.15 24.73 -15.98
CA GLN A 49 3.63 24.70 -14.62
C GLN A 49 4.67 24.31 -13.57
N THR A 50 5.72 23.55 -13.93
CA THR A 50 6.73 23.06 -12.98
C THR A 50 7.41 24.20 -12.22
N PRO A 51 7.85 25.31 -12.85
CA PRO A 51 8.39 26.46 -12.13
C PRO A 51 7.38 27.12 -11.17
N LYS A 52 6.08 27.17 -11.56
CA LYS A 52 5.02 27.73 -10.71
C LYS A 52 4.77 26.88 -9.47
N ILE A 53 4.70 25.55 -9.64
CA ILE A 53 4.55 24.59 -8.54
C ILE A 53 5.76 24.70 -7.59
N HIS A 54 6.97 24.73 -8.15
CA HIS A 54 8.19 24.91 -7.36
C HIS A 54 8.15 26.19 -6.53
N GLN A 55 7.85 27.34 -7.16
CA GLN A 55 7.82 28.63 -6.46
C GLN A 55 6.74 28.66 -5.38
N TRP A 56 5.58 28.05 -5.63
CA TRP A 56 4.49 27.96 -4.66
C TRP A 56 4.92 27.22 -3.39
N PHE A 57 5.44 25.99 -3.54
CA PHE A 57 5.89 25.20 -2.39
C PHE A 57 7.13 25.79 -1.71
N LYS A 58 8.03 26.42 -2.47
CA LYS A 58 9.15 27.18 -1.90
C LYS A 58 8.65 28.33 -1.01
N ASN A 59 7.61 29.06 -1.43
CA ASN A 59 6.99 30.12 -0.62
C ASN A 59 6.28 29.57 0.62
N LEU A 60 5.58 28.43 0.50
CA LEU A 60 4.96 27.79 1.66
C LEU A 60 6.02 27.32 2.68
N TYR A 61 7.13 26.76 2.20
CA TYR A 61 8.25 26.38 3.05
C TYR A 61 8.91 27.59 3.72
N SER A 62 9.21 28.66 2.97
CA SER A 62 9.85 29.86 3.53
C SER A 62 8.99 30.59 4.57
N THR A 63 7.66 30.42 4.50
CA THR A 63 6.71 30.94 5.48
C THR A 63 6.35 29.95 6.59
N SER A 64 7.08 28.82 6.70
CA SER A 64 6.84 27.75 7.68
C SER A 64 5.43 27.14 7.61
N ARG A 65 4.76 27.24 6.46
CA ARG A 65 3.42 26.71 6.20
C ARG A 65 3.42 25.32 5.57
N PHE A 66 4.60 24.82 5.20
CA PHE A 66 4.74 23.48 4.63
C PHE A 66 6.08 22.84 4.99
N THR A 67 6.05 21.54 5.29
CA THR A 67 7.20 20.63 5.40
C THR A 67 6.68 19.26 4.96
N GLY A 68 7.41 18.57 4.08
CA GLY A 68 6.95 17.32 3.50
C GLY A 68 7.48 17.05 2.10
N ASN A 69 7.10 15.88 1.58
CA ASN A 69 7.37 15.46 0.21
C ASN A 69 6.17 15.76 -0.68
N ILE A 70 6.44 16.15 -1.92
CA ILE A 70 5.43 16.43 -2.94
C ILE A 70 5.76 15.59 -4.16
N LEU A 71 4.74 14.97 -4.74
CA LEU A 71 4.79 14.36 -6.06
C LEU A 71 3.54 14.80 -6.84
N VAL A 72 3.75 15.36 -8.02
CA VAL A 72 2.70 15.69 -8.97
C VAL A 72 2.94 14.85 -10.22
N ALA A 73 1.93 14.11 -10.64
CA ALA A 73 1.97 13.32 -11.85
C ALA A 73 0.77 13.63 -12.74
N GLN A 74 1.01 13.67 -14.05
CA GLN A 74 0.00 13.85 -15.07
C GLN A 74 0.17 12.77 -16.13
N ASN A 75 -0.91 12.08 -16.47
CA ASN A 75 -0.89 10.98 -17.47
C ASN A 75 0.17 9.91 -17.17
N GLY A 76 0.36 9.57 -15.90
CA GLY A 76 1.35 8.58 -15.46
C GLY A 76 2.81 9.06 -15.47
N ILE A 77 3.06 10.32 -15.85
CA ILE A 77 4.39 10.93 -15.88
C ILE A 77 4.53 11.86 -14.66
N ILE A 78 5.62 11.73 -13.90
CA ILE A 78 5.95 12.66 -12.81
C ILE A 78 6.40 13.99 -13.42
N VAL A 79 5.72 15.08 -13.08
CA VAL A 79 5.97 16.42 -13.62
C VAL A 79 6.64 17.35 -12.60
N TYR A 80 6.57 16.97 -11.32
CA TYR A 80 7.24 17.65 -10.22
C TYR A 80 7.38 16.70 -9.03
N GLU A 81 8.58 16.64 -8.45
CA GLU A 81 8.82 15.99 -7.16
C GLU A 81 9.83 16.82 -6.37
N ASN A 82 9.58 16.99 -5.07
CA ASN A 82 10.51 17.70 -4.20
C ASN A 82 10.26 17.40 -2.72
N SER A 83 11.26 17.68 -1.89
CA SER A 83 11.23 17.54 -0.43
C SER A 83 11.53 18.89 0.22
N TYR A 84 10.76 19.26 1.24
CA TYR A 84 10.97 20.49 2.01
C TYR A 84 11.01 20.21 3.51
N GLY A 85 11.97 20.81 4.20
CA GLY A 85 12.10 20.75 5.65
C GLY A 85 12.86 19.52 6.16
N TYR A 86 12.55 19.12 7.39
CA TYR A 86 13.26 18.08 8.12
C TYR A 86 12.38 16.86 8.37
N ALA A 87 12.94 15.65 8.21
CA ALA A 87 12.34 14.41 8.66
C ALA A 87 12.32 14.32 10.19
N ASN A 88 13.39 14.84 10.83
CA ASN A 88 13.48 15.02 12.26
C ASN A 88 13.93 16.45 12.56
N TYR A 89 13.00 17.25 13.08
CA TYR A 89 13.26 18.66 13.38
C TYR A 89 14.34 18.85 14.45
N ALA A 90 14.34 18.03 15.50
CA ALA A 90 15.29 18.15 16.61
C ALA A 90 16.72 17.81 16.17
N LEU A 91 16.87 16.79 15.32
CA LEU A 91 18.17 16.37 14.78
C LEU A 91 18.59 17.17 13.53
N LYS A 92 17.71 18.04 13.03
CA LYS A 92 17.86 18.73 11.74
C LYS A 92 18.16 17.76 10.58
N ASP A 93 17.55 16.58 10.64
CA ASP A 93 17.70 15.56 9.62
C ASP A 93 16.87 15.95 8.39
N THR A 94 17.53 16.20 7.27
CA THR A 94 16.89 16.78 6.08
C THR A 94 15.97 15.76 5.43
N LEU A 95 14.77 16.20 5.08
CA LEU A 95 13.81 15.34 4.42
C LEU A 95 14.26 14.98 3.00
N THR A 96 14.07 13.71 2.62
CA THR A 96 14.31 13.21 1.26
C THR A 96 13.08 12.48 0.73
N LEU A 97 13.00 12.27 -0.58
CA LEU A 97 11.90 11.55 -1.24
C LEU A 97 11.73 10.10 -0.75
N GLU A 98 12.77 9.52 -0.13
CA GLU A 98 12.77 8.14 0.37
C GLU A 98 12.18 8.00 1.79
N HIS A 99 11.97 9.13 2.48
CA HIS A 99 11.39 9.11 3.81
C HIS A 99 9.94 8.62 3.81
N LYS A 100 9.60 7.87 4.86
CA LYS A 100 8.28 7.30 5.07
C LYS A 100 7.47 8.19 6.01
N PHE A 101 6.17 8.29 5.74
CA PHE A 101 5.23 9.05 6.56
C PHE A 101 4.15 8.14 7.11
N GLN A 102 3.67 8.46 8.30
CA GLN A 102 2.39 7.95 8.77
C GLN A 102 1.28 8.67 7.97
N ILE A 103 0.65 7.95 7.04
CA ILE A 103 -0.36 8.51 6.14
C ILE A 103 -1.76 8.64 6.79
N GLY A 104 -1.89 8.24 8.06
CA GLY A 104 -3.10 8.39 8.86
C GLY A 104 -4.35 7.89 8.16
N SER A 105 -5.37 8.75 8.04
CA SER A 105 -6.66 8.42 7.45
C SER A 105 -6.62 7.94 5.99
N VAL A 106 -5.54 8.22 5.24
CA VAL A 106 -5.36 7.66 3.88
C VAL A 106 -5.31 6.12 3.92
N SER A 107 -4.87 5.52 5.02
CA SER A 107 -4.85 4.06 5.24
C SER A 107 -6.21 3.38 5.04
N LYS A 108 -7.33 4.11 5.23
CA LYS A 108 -8.68 3.56 5.06
C LYS A 108 -8.95 3.11 3.63
N GLN A 109 -8.36 3.76 2.62
CA GLN A 109 -8.51 3.33 1.22
C GLN A 109 -7.95 1.91 0.99
N PHE A 110 -6.84 1.58 1.63
CA PHE A 110 -6.26 0.23 1.58
C PHE A 110 -7.14 -0.79 2.31
N THR A 111 -7.73 -0.40 3.44
CA THR A 111 -8.67 -1.25 4.17
C THR A 111 -9.92 -1.52 3.34
N SER A 112 -10.50 -0.49 2.72
CA SER A 112 -11.64 -0.64 1.81
C SER A 112 -11.30 -1.53 0.61
N MET A 113 -10.12 -1.38 0.02
CA MET A 113 -9.67 -2.25 -1.08
C MET A 113 -9.53 -3.71 -0.62
N ALA A 114 -9.02 -3.97 0.58
CA ALA A 114 -8.96 -5.33 1.13
C ALA A 114 -10.37 -5.94 1.26
N ILE A 115 -11.35 -5.17 1.73
CA ILE A 115 -12.76 -5.61 1.80
C ILE A 115 -13.33 -5.86 0.40
N MET A 116 -13.02 -5.02 -0.59
CA MET A 116 -13.46 -5.23 -1.99
C MET A 116 -12.87 -6.52 -2.59
N ILE A 117 -11.58 -6.81 -2.34
CA ILE A 117 -10.95 -8.07 -2.76
C ILE A 117 -11.61 -9.29 -2.10
N LEU A 118 -11.97 -9.18 -0.81
CA LEU A 118 -12.69 -10.25 -0.11
C LEU A 118 -14.10 -10.45 -0.69
N LYS A 119 -14.79 -9.36 -1.06
CA LYS A 119 -16.09 -9.43 -1.75
C LYS A 119 -15.97 -10.09 -3.12
N GLU A 120 -14.96 -9.74 -3.92
CA GLU A 120 -14.72 -10.34 -5.24
C GLU A 120 -14.45 -11.85 -5.16
N LYS A 121 -13.91 -12.33 -4.03
CA LYS A 121 -13.67 -13.74 -3.75
C LYS A 121 -14.85 -14.46 -3.09
N ASP A 122 -16.01 -13.80 -2.97
CA ASP A 122 -17.19 -14.30 -2.27
C ASP A 122 -16.93 -14.71 -0.80
N LEU A 123 -15.90 -14.13 -0.17
CA LEU A 123 -15.56 -14.40 1.24
C LEU A 123 -16.38 -13.56 2.22
N LEU A 124 -17.03 -12.50 1.71
CA LEU A 124 -17.99 -11.68 2.44
C LEU A 124 -18.99 -11.03 1.48
N ASP A 125 -20.12 -10.55 2.00
CA ASP A 125 -21.05 -9.66 1.31
C ASP A 125 -21.12 -8.30 2.01
N TYR A 126 -21.31 -7.22 1.26
CA TYR A 126 -21.46 -5.88 1.84
C TYR A 126 -22.70 -5.75 2.74
N GLN A 127 -23.73 -6.53 2.50
CA GLN A 127 -24.95 -6.57 3.31
C GLN A 127 -24.84 -7.51 4.50
N ASP A 128 -23.72 -8.21 4.68
CA ASP A 128 -23.52 -9.02 5.87
C ASP A 128 -23.58 -8.15 7.12
N ASN A 129 -24.32 -8.63 8.11
CA ASN A 129 -24.29 -8.06 9.46
C ASN A 129 -22.90 -8.31 10.07
N ILE A 130 -22.33 -7.30 10.73
CA ILE A 130 -21.01 -7.40 11.35
C ILE A 130 -20.91 -8.52 12.39
N LYS A 131 -22.02 -8.90 13.04
CA LYS A 131 -22.09 -10.03 13.97
C LYS A 131 -21.73 -11.37 13.34
N ARG A 132 -21.84 -11.50 12.02
CA ARG A 132 -21.33 -12.69 11.30
C ARG A 132 -19.82 -12.88 11.50
N TYR A 133 -19.07 -11.79 11.63
CA TYR A 133 -17.62 -11.77 11.76
C TYR A 133 -17.15 -11.47 13.19
N ILE A 134 -17.97 -10.76 13.96
CA ILE A 134 -17.72 -10.40 15.36
C ILE A 134 -18.96 -10.78 16.19
N PRO A 135 -19.14 -12.07 16.57
CA PRO A 135 -20.40 -12.56 17.14
C PRO A 135 -20.92 -11.83 18.38
N HIS A 136 -20.01 -11.31 19.21
CA HIS A 136 -20.35 -10.61 20.45
C HIS A 136 -20.43 -9.09 20.30
N PHE A 137 -20.41 -8.56 19.07
CA PHE A 137 -20.51 -7.11 18.85
C PHE A 137 -21.85 -6.60 19.44
N PRO A 138 -21.87 -5.49 20.19
CA PRO A 138 -23.03 -5.19 21.04
C PRO A 138 -24.22 -4.59 20.29
N TYR A 139 -24.06 -4.22 19.02
CA TYR A 139 -25.10 -3.54 18.23
C TYR A 139 -25.68 -4.43 17.14
N GLU A 140 -26.95 -4.18 16.82
CA GLU A 140 -27.69 -4.86 15.77
C GLU A 140 -27.70 -4.06 14.46
N ASN A 141 -28.00 -4.75 13.36
CA ASN A 141 -28.29 -4.15 12.04
C ASN A 141 -27.18 -3.30 11.43
N ILE A 142 -25.93 -3.46 11.89
CA ILE A 142 -24.76 -2.84 11.27
C ILE A 142 -24.22 -3.75 10.17
N THR A 143 -24.16 -3.25 8.94
CA THR A 143 -23.59 -3.99 7.80
C THR A 143 -22.17 -3.54 7.47
N ILE A 144 -21.42 -4.37 6.75
CA ILE A 144 -20.11 -4.01 6.20
C ILE A 144 -20.20 -2.73 5.34
N TYR A 145 -21.24 -2.60 4.52
CA TYR A 145 -21.49 -1.41 3.70
C TYR A 145 -21.56 -0.14 4.55
N GLN A 146 -22.27 -0.19 5.68
CA GLN A 146 -22.41 0.96 6.56
C GLN A 146 -21.10 1.33 7.26
N LEU A 147 -20.24 0.36 7.57
CA LEU A 147 -18.88 0.63 8.07
C LEU A 147 -18.02 1.31 7.00
N LEU A 148 -18.02 0.78 5.76
CA LEU A 148 -17.25 1.33 4.63
C LEU A 148 -17.66 2.75 4.26
N THR A 149 -18.93 3.10 4.50
CA THR A 149 -19.52 4.39 4.12
C THR A 149 -19.69 5.36 5.29
N HIS A 150 -19.17 5.03 6.48
CA HIS A 150 -19.28 5.87 7.68
C HIS A 150 -20.74 6.17 8.06
N ARG A 151 -21.60 5.15 8.00
CA ARG A 151 -23.04 5.22 8.31
C ARG A 151 -23.48 4.19 9.35
N SER A 152 -22.54 3.59 10.10
CA SER A 152 -22.85 2.60 11.15
C SER A 152 -23.47 3.22 12.40
N GLY A 153 -23.25 4.51 12.63
CA GLY A 153 -23.70 5.21 13.83
C GLY A 153 -22.84 4.94 15.08
N LEU A 154 -21.73 4.21 14.93
CA LEU A 154 -20.80 3.89 16.01
C LEU A 154 -20.17 5.15 16.61
N SER A 155 -19.92 5.08 17.92
CA SER A 155 -19.19 6.12 18.65
C SER A 155 -17.69 6.04 18.38
N ASN A 156 -17.04 7.21 18.39
CA ASN A 156 -15.59 7.28 18.20
C ASN A 156 -14.89 6.83 19.49
N TYR A 157 -14.17 5.70 19.41
CA TYR A 157 -13.52 5.09 20.57
C TYR A 157 -12.45 5.94 21.22
N ASN A 158 -11.88 6.92 20.51
CA ASN A 158 -10.91 7.85 21.11
C ASN A 158 -11.50 8.68 22.26
N TYR A 159 -12.83 8.78 22.39
CA TYR A 159 -13.47 9.51 23.48
C TYR A 159 -13.64 8.69 24.77
N PHE A 160 -13.45 7.38 24.71
CA PHE A 160 -13.58 6.49 25.87
C PHE A 160 -12.42 5.49 26.01
N SER A 161 -11.39 5.58 25.16
CA SER A 161 -10.23 4.69 25.22
C SER A 161 -9.35 4.90 26.46
N ASP A 162 -9.29 6.13 26.97
CA ASP A 162 -8.50 6.48 28.16
C ASP A 162 -9.03 5.81 29.44
N GLU A 163 -10.28 5.33 29.44
CA GLU A 163 -10.87 4.57 30.55
C GLU A 163 -10.49 3.08 30.51
N TYR A 164 -10.04 2.59 29.36
CA TYR A 164 -9.72 1.19 29.11
C TYR A 164 -8.22 0.89 29.16
N THR A 165 -7.39 1.86 28.78
CA THR A 165 -5.93 1.69 28.70
C THR A 165 -5.19 2.99 29.02
N ASP A 166 -3.98 2.87 29.57
CA ASP A 166 -3.08 4.02 29.68
C ASP A 166 -2.56 4.45 28.30
N LYS A 167 -1.97 5.66 28.26
CA LYS A 167 -1.49 6.29 27.02
C LYS A 167 -0.18 5.69 26.49
N GLU A 168 0.50 4.87 27.29
CA GLU A 168 1.78 4.26 26.93
C GLU A 168 1.57 2.87 26.31
N THR A 169 0.39 2.29 26.49
CA THR A 169 0.04 0.96 26.00
C THR A 169 -0.42 1.04 24.54
N THR A 170 0.22 0.24 23.69
CA THR A 170 -0.20 0.08 22.30
C THR A 170 -1.47 -0.75 22.22
N ILE A 171 -2.50 -0.19 21.57
CA ILE A 171 -3.75 -0.91 21.27
C ILE A 171 -3.73 -1.49 19.86
N TYR A 172 -4.23 -2.72 19.72
CA TYR A 172 -4.46 -3.39 18.45
C TYR A 172 -5.95 -3.44 18.12
N ASN A 173 -6.29 -3.85 16.89
CA ASN A 173 -7.68 -3.94 16.44
C ASN A 173 -8.57 -4.80 17.37
N LYS A 174 -8.02 -5.89 17.92
CA LYS A 174 -8.75 -6.76 18.83
C LYS A 174 -9.08 -6.06 20.14
N ASP A 175 -8.18 -5.23 20.65
CA ASP A 175 -8.38 -4.47 21.89
C ASP A 175 -9.47 -3.43 21.71
N VAL A 176 -9.50 -2.74 20.55
CA VAL A 176 -10.58 -1.80 20.22
C VAL A 176 -11.94 -2.50 20.11
N VAL A 177 -11.99 -3.67 19.47
CA VAL A 177 -13.24 -4.46 19.38
C VAL A 177 -13.70 -4.91 20.75
N ASN A 178 -12.80 -5.44 21.59
CA ASN A 178 -13.12 -5.85 22.96
C ASN A 178 -13.58 -4.67 23.80
N MET A 179 -12.89 -3.54 23.71
CA MET A 179 -13.27 -2.29 24.39
C MET A 179 -14.71 -1.89 24.06
N ILE A 180 -15.11 -1.94 22.78
CA ILE A 180 -16.51 -1.64 22.38
C ILE A 180 -17.49 -2.67 22.95
N ILE A 181 -17.13 -3.96 22.95
CA ILE A 181 -17.96 -5.05 23.50
C ILE A 181 -18.15 -4.90 25.02
N ASP A 182 -17.08 -4.56 25.75
CA ASP A 182 -17.07 -4.47 27.20
C ASP A 182 -17.77 -3.20 27.71
N SER A 183 -17.52 -2.07 27.04
CA SER A 183 -18.05 -0.77 27.47
C SER A 183 -19.45 -0.44 26.92
N VAL A 184 -19.85 -1.10 25.82
CA VAL A 184 -21.15 -0.89 25.14
C VAL A 184 -21.51 0.60 25.01
N PRO A 185 -20.66 1.43 24.37
CA PRO A 185 -20.87 2.87 24.34
C PRO A 185 -22.17 3.19 23.60
N LEU A 186 -22.89 4.23 24.01
CA LEU A 186 -24.11 4.63 23.30
C LEU A 186 -23.75 5.01 21.86
N PRO A 187 -24.38 4.41 20.82
CA PRO A 187 -24.20 4.84 19.44
C PRO A 187 -24.64 6.30 19.27
N TYR A 188 -23.97 7.05 18.40
CA TYR A 188 -24.40 8.40 18.08
C TYR A 188 -25.76 8.43 17.40
N TYR A 189 -26.02 7.47 16.51
CA TYR A 189 -27.26 7.39 15.74
C TYR A 189 -27.61 5.93 15.43
N GLN A 190 -28.84 5.71 14.98
CA GLN A 190 -29.23 4.44 14.38
C GLN A 190 -28.42 4.18 13.09
N PRO A 191 -28.12 2.92 12.75
CA PRO A 191 -27.47 2.58 11.49
C PRO A 191 -28.19 3.17 10.28
N ASN A 192 -27.42 3.64 9.31
CA ASN A 192 -27.87 4.30 8.08
C ASN A 192 -28.63 5.63 8.25
N PHE A 193 -28.65 6.23 9.45
CA PHE A 193 -29.32 7.52 9.67
C PHE A 193 -28.62 8.68 8.95
N LYS A 194 -27.32 8.87 9.21
CA LYS A 194 -26.49 9.87 8.52
C LYS A 194 -25.02 9.46 8.45
N PHE A 195 -24.26 10.19 7.65
CA PHE A 195 -22.81 10.07 7.61
C PHE A 195 -22.18 10.64 8.89
N ASN A 196 -21.22 9.91 9.47
CA ASN A 196 -20.37 10.33 10.58
C ASN A 196 -19.01 9.64 10.47
N TYR A 197 -17.94 10.44 10.27
CA TYR A 197 -16.60 9.94 10.03
C TYR A 197 -15.97 9.24 11.23
#